data_AF-A0A2N1QMP9-F1
#
_entry.id   AF-A0A2N1QMP9-F1
#
_cell.length_a   1.000
_cell.length_b   1.000
_cell.length_c   1.000
_cell.angle_alpha   90.00
_cell.angle_beta   90.00
_cell.angle_gamma   90.00
#
_symmetry.space_group_name_H-M   'P 1'
#
loop_
_entity.id
_entity.type
_entity.pdbx_description
1 polymer ?
#
loop_
_entity_poly.entity_id
_entity_poly.type
_entity_poly.pdbx_seq_one_letter_code
_entity_poly.pdbx_strand_id
1 'polypeptide(L)'
;YYNWNPEVAEAFNAGKIGVELVPQGSFAEGIRAAGVGVAAFYTPTAAGTELSKGKDEREFNGRKYILQEAIKADVALISAARADALGNLVYHKTARNFNPLMAMAADLVIAEVGEIVPAGTFDPECIATPHIFVDVLVRRG
;
A
#
# COMPACT_ATOMS: atom_id res chain seq x y z
N TYR A 1 -5.77 -5.03 10.48
CA TYR A 1 -6.36 -5.58 11.71
C TYR A 1 -5.24 -6.15 12.57
N TYR A 2 -4.93 -5.54 13.71
CA TYR A 2 -3.83 -6.01 14.57
C TYR A 2 -4.30 -6.97 15.67
N ASN A 3 -5.60 -6.98 15.97
CA ASN A 3 -6.21 -7.80 17.02
C ASN A 3 -6.16 -9.31 16.79
N TRP A 4 -5.80 -9.76 15.59
CA TRP A 4 -5.54 -11.17 15.28
C TRP A 4 -4.10 -11.61 15.59
N ASN A 5 -3.20 -10.66 15.89
CA ASN A 5 -1.85 -10.97 16.37
C ASN A 5 -1.74 -10.60 17.87
N PRO A 6 -1.66 -11.59 18.78
CA PRO A 6 -1.58 -11.34 20.22
C PRO A 6 -0.32 -10.55 20.62
N GLU A 7 0.80 -10.74 19.92
CA GLU A 7 2.08 -10.10 20.22
C GLU A 7 1.99 -8.58 19.99
N VAL A 8 1.29 -8.16 18.94
CA VAL A 8 1.04 -6.73 18.67
C VAL A 8 0.13 -6.13 19.73
N ALA A 9 -0.91 -6.85 20.15
CA ALA A 9 -1.82 -6.39 21.19
C ALA A 9 -1.11 -6.24 22.54
N GLU A 10 -0.28 -7.22 22.92
CA GLU A 10 0.53 -7.18 24.14
C GLU A 10 1.55 -6.03 24.10
N ALA A 11 2.26 -5.86 22.99
CA ALA A 11 3.23 -4.77 22.84
C ALA A 11 2.58 -3.39 22.92
N PHE A 12 1.40 -3.20 22.32
CA PHE A 12 0.64 -1.96 22.40
C PHE A 12 0.15 -1.68 23.83
N ASN A 13 -0.44 -2.67 24.49
CA ASN A 13 -0.91 -2.54 25.87
C ASN A 13 0.24 -2.27 26.86
N ALA A 14 1.43 -2.81 26.58
CA ALA A 14 2.65 -2.54 27.34
C ALA A 14 3.34 -1.20 26.98
N GLY A 15 2.77 -0.42 26.05
CA GLY A 15 3.33 0.86 25.61
C GLY A 15 4.65 0.77 24.84
N LYS A 16 5.00 -0.41 24.30
CA LYS A 16 6.25 -0.64 23.56
C LYS A 16 6.18 -0.17 22.11
N ILE A 17 4.97 -0.05 21.56
CA ILE A 17 4.71 0.40 20.19
C ILE A 17 3.54 1.38 20.17
N GLY A 18 3.56 2.30 19.21
CA GLY A 18 2.38 3.08 18.83
C GLY A 18 1.57 2.34 17.77
N VAL A 19 0.25 2.55 17.77
CA VAL A 19 -0.66 2.00 16.75
C VAL A 19 -1.57 3.10 16.26
N GLU A 20 -1.60 3.31 14.94
CA GLU A 20 -2.62 4.10 14.27
C GLU A 20 -3.61 3.17 13.56
N LEU A 21 -4.89 3.32 13.89
CA LEU A 21 -5.96 2.56 13.24
C LEU A 21 -6.50 3.32 12.03
N VAL A 22 -6.20 2.81 10.84
CA VAL A 22 -6.70 3.35 9.58
C VAL A 22 -7.65 2.36 8.91
N PRO A 23 -8.87 2.77 8.50
CA PRO A 23 -9.75 1.93 7.71
C PRO A 23 -9.05 1.44 6.45
N GLN A 24 -9.23 0.16 6.08
CA GLN A 24 -8.46 -0.47 5.01
C GLN A 24 -8.55 0.28 3.66
N GLY A 25 -9.73 0.81 3.31
CA GLY A 25 -9.90 1.61 2.11
C GLY A 25 -9.13 2.93 2.16
N SER A 26 -9.17 3.63 3.29
CA SER A 26 -8.39 4.85 3.50
C SER A 26 -6.89 4.60 3.52
N PHE A 27 -6.46 3.44 4.05
CA PHE A 27 -5.06 3.01 4.03
C PHE A 27 -4.58 2.75 2.59
N ALA A 28 -5.34 1.97 1.81
CA ALA A 28 -5.04 1.72 0.40
C ALA A 28 -4.99 3.03 -0.41
N GLU A 29 -5.98 3.90 -0.23
CA GLU A 29 -6.03 5.18 -0.94
C GLU A 29 -4.95 6.15 -0.49
N GLY A 30 -4.54 6.14 0.79
CA GLY A 30 -3.40 6.90 1.28
C GLY A 30 -2.09 6.50 0.60
N ILE A 31 -1.84 5.20 0.47
CA ILE A 31 -0.67 4.69 -0.26
C ILE A 31 -0.76 5.10 -1.75
N ARG A 32 -1.92 4.90 -2.38
CA ARG A 32 -2.12 5.28 -3.79
C ARG A 32 -1.90 6.78 -4.01
N ALA A 33 -2.43 7.62 -3.12
CA ALA A 33 -2.31 9.07 -3.17
C ALA A 33 -0.85 9.51 -3.17
N ALA A 34 -0.02 8.93 -2.29
CA ALA A 34 1.41 9.18 -2.26
C ALA A 34 2.06 8.86 -3.61
N GLY A 35 1.75 7.68 -4.17
CA GLY A 35 2.34 7.25 -5.44
C GLY A 35 1.92 8.05 -6.68
N VAL A 36 0.88 8.87 -6.59
CA VAL A 36 0.46 9.78 -7.67
C VAL A 36 0.68 11.26 -7.32
N GLY A 37 1.39 11.58 -6.25
CA GLY A 37 1.71 12.95 -5.84
C GLY A 37 0.53 13.74 -5.25
N VAL A 38 -0.53 13.06 -4.77
CA VAL A 38 -1.62 13.69 -4.02
C VAL A 38 -1.25 13.73 -2.54
N ALA A 39 -1.18 14.91 -1.95
CA ALA A 39 -0.76 15.06 -0.54
C ALA A 39 -1.78 14.53 0.47
N ALA A 40 -3.07 14.73 0.20
CA ALA A 40 -4.17 14.29 1.06
C ALA A 40 -5.49 14.26 0.27
N PHE A 41 -6.48 13.52 0.78
CA PHE A 41 -7.81 13.39 0.18
C PHE A 41 -8.91 13.35 1.24
N TYR A 42 -10.11 13.79 0.89
CA TYR A 42 -11.28 13.67 1.77
C TYR A 42 -12.00 12.35 1.54
N THR A 43 -12.34 11.65 2.63
CA THR A 43 -13.10 10.40 2.59
C THR A 43 -14.21 10.39 3.65
N PRO A 44 -15.40 9.83 3.38
CA PRO A 44 -16.45 9.74 4.39
C PRO A 44 -16.20 8.59 5.37
N THR A 45 -15.25 7.70 5.06
CA THR A 45 -14.90 6.57 5.92
C THR A 45 -14.32 7.09 7.23
N ALA A 46 -14.84 6.59 8.35
CA ALA A 46 -14.53 7.01 9.73
C ALA A 46 -15.04 8.40 10.16
N ALA A 47 -15.69 9.18 9.28
CA ALA A 47 -16.30 10.45 9.68
C ALA A 47 -17.40 10.24 10.76
N GLY A 48 -17.35 11.02 11.85
CA GLY A 48 -18.27 10.88 12.97
C GLY A 48 -17.99 9.70 13.90
N THR A 49 -16.81 9.07 13.77
CA THR A 49 -16.35 8.01 14.68
C THR A 49 -15.20 8.52 15.55
N GLU A 50 -14.76 7.74 16.53
CA GLU A 50 -13.57 8.06 17.33
C GLU A 50 -12.31 8.26 16.47
N LEU A 51 -12.24 7.62 15.30
CA LEU A 51 -11.12 7.73 14.36
C LEU A 51 -11.09 9.07 13.60
N SER A 52 -12.15 9.88 13.64
CA SER A 52 -12.13 11.24 13.05
C SER A 52 -11.61 12.31 14.01
N LYS A 53 -11.42 11.99 15.29
CA LYS A 53 -10.97 12.97 16.29
C LYS A 53 -9.62 13.58 15.90
N GLY A 54 -9.58 14.90 15.83
CA GLY A 54 -8.37 15.66 15.47
C GLY A 54 -8.10 15.77 13.97
N LYS A 55 -8.90 15.16 13.09
CA LYS A 55 -8.79 15.31 11.64
C LYS A 55 -9.59 16.52 11.14
N ASP A 56 -9.14 17.13 10.05
CA ASP A 56 -9.91 18.17 9.34
C ASP A 56 -11.21 17.53 8.78
N GLU A 57 -12.36 18.05 9.21
CA GLU A 57 -13.67 17.61 8.75
C GLU A 57 -14.29 18.64 7.81
N ARG A 58 -14.82 18.17 6.68
CA ARG A 58 -15.59 19.00 5.73
C ARG A 58 -16.88 18.34 5.31
N GLU A 59 -17.84 19.17 4.95
CA GLU A 59 -19.11 18.72 4.37
C GLU A 59 -19.08 18.89 2.85
N PHE A 60 -19.43 17.82 2.14
CA PHE A 60 -19.66 17.84 0.70
C PHE A 60 -21.04 17.25 0.43
N ASN A 61 -21.91 18.03 -0.21
CA ASN A 61 -23.27 17.62 -0.58
C ASN A 61 -24.09 17.04 0.60
N GLY A 62 -24.04 17.68 1.77
CA GLY A 62 -24.79 17.24 2.95
C GLY A 62 -24.20 16.03 3.69
N ARG A 63 -22.99 15.57 3.32
CA ARG A 63 -22.31 14.44 3.98
C ARG A 63 -20.96 14.88 4.52
N LYS A 64 -20.61 14.40 5.72
CA LYS A 64 -19.31 14.65 6.37
C LYS A 64 -18.20 13.75 5.82
N TYR A 65 -17.02 14.33 5.69
CA TYR A 65 -15.79 13.71 5.24
C TYR A 65 -14.65 14.15 6.15
N ILE A 66 -13.64 13.30 6.28
CA ILE A 66 -12.40 13.59 7.01
C ILE A 66 -11.24 13.66 6.01
N LEU A 67 -10.29 14.55 6.27
CA LEU A 67 -9.02 14.60 5.55
C LEU A 67 -8.15 13.42 5.98
N GLN A 68 -7.65 12.67 4.99
CA GLN A 68 -6.66 11.62 5.17
C GLN A 68 -5.42 11.99 4.37
N GLU A 69 -4.27 11.99 5.05
CA GLU A 69 -2.98 12.24 4.42
C GLU A 69 -2.51 11.02 3.62
N ALA A 70 -1.72 11.29 2.60
CA ALA A 70 -1.05 10.27 1.84
C ALA A 70 -0.01 9.52 2.68
N ILE A 71 0.18 8.24 2.38
CA ILE A 71 1.08 7.35 3.12
C ILE A 71 2.23 7.00 2.20
N LYS A 72 3.40 7.59 2.47
CA LYS A 72 4.65 7.30 1.78
C LYS A 72 5.59 6.52 2.72
N ALA A 73 6.44 5.68 2.17
CA ALA A 73 7.52 5.01 2.90
C ALA A 73 8.88 5.28 2.25
N ASP A 74 9.96 5.10 3.01
CA ASP A 74 11.31 5.14 2.43
C ASP A 74 11.57 3.89 1.59
N VAL A 75 11.06 2.73 2.04
CA VAL A 75 11.27 1.43 1.40
C VAL A 75 9.96 0.65 1.31
N ALA A 76 9.69 0.04 0.15
CA ALA A 76 8.63 -0.94 -0.04
C ALA A 76 9.21 -2.33 -0.31
N LEU A 77 8.82 -3.29 0.53
CA LEU A 77 9.06 -4.71 0.28
C LEU A 77 7.79 -5.32 -0.30
N ILE A 78 7.85 -5.75 -1.54
CA ILE A 78 6.69 -6.30 -2.26
C ILE A 78 6.97 -7.72 -2.74
N SER A 79 5.91 -8.48 -2.98
CA SER A 79 6.00 -9.83 -3.54
C SER A 79 5.14 -9.95 -4.80
N ALA A 80 5.75 -10.50 -5.85
CA ALA A 80 5.06 -10.84 -7.08
C ALA A 80 5.26 -12.30 -7.47
N ALA A 81 4.40 -12.82 -8.34
CA ALA A 81 4.52 -14.20 -8.78
C ALA A 81 5.73 -14.36 -9.71
N ARG A 82 5.86 -13.46 -10.69
CA ARG A 82 6.94 -13.45 -11.67
C ARG A 82 7.33 -12.00 -11.99
N ALA A 83 8.59 -11.81 -12.33
CA ALA A 83 9.10 -10.60 -12.97
C ALA A 83 9.69 -10.93 -14.33
N ASP A 84 9.74 -9.97 -15.24
CA ASP A 84 10.65 -10.03 -16.37
C ASP A 84 12.00 -9.39 -16.02
N ALA A 85 12.99 -9.53 -16.91
CA ALA A 85 14.34 -8.99 -16.71
C ALA A 85 14.39 -7.45 -16.62
N LEU A 86 13.32 -6.73 -16.98
CA LEU A 86 13.23 -5.28 -16.80
C LEU A 86 12.70 -4.91 -15.41
N GLY A 87 11.92 -5.78 -14.78
CA GLY A 87 11.25 -5.51 -13.51
C GLY A 87 9.73 -5.42 -13.62
N ASN A 88 9.12 -5.74 -14.77
CA ASN A 88 7.67 -5.74 -14.89
C ASN A 88 7.10 -6.90 -14.08
N LEU A 89 6.08 -6.65 -13.26
CA LEU A 89 5.55 -7.64 -12.31
C LEU A 89 4.16 -8.14 -12.71
N VAL A 90 3.97 -9.45 -12.55
CA VAL A 90 2.66 -10.10 -12.58
C VAL A 90 2.40 -10.83 -11.27
N TYR A 91 1.15 -10.79 -10.81
CA TYR A 91 0.74 -11.33 -9.50
C TYR A 91 -0.20 -12.52 -9.66
N HIS A 92 -0.28 -13.38 -8.64
CA HIS A 92 -1.22 -14.49 -8.63
C HIS A 92 -2.45 -14.17 -7.76
N LYS A 93 -3.58 -13.90 -8.41
CA LYS A 93 -4.90 -13.75 -7.75
C LYS A 93 -4.84 -12.74 -6.57
N THR A 94 -5.29 -13.16 -5.38
CA THR A 94 -5.38 -12.33 -4.17
C THR A 94 -4.03 -11.97 -3.55
N ALA A 95 -2.93 -12.61 -3.97
CA ALA A 95 -1.59 -12.21 -3.57
C ALA A 95 -1.19 -10.84 -4.13
N ARG A 96 -1.94 -10.29 -5.10
CA ARG A 96 -1.72 -8.93 -5.62
C ARG A 96 -1.88 -7.86 -4.53
N ASN A 97 -2.99 -7.90 -3.79
CA ASN A 97 -3.38 -6.97 -2.72
C ASN A 97 -2.73 -5.57 -2.80
N PHE A 98 -1.89 -5.18 -1.84
CA PHE A 98 -1.27 -3.87 -1.70
C PHE A 98 0.00 -3.68 -2.53
N ASN A 99 0.59 -4.75 -3.07
CA ASN A 99 1.90 -4.69 -3.73
C ASN A 99 2.00 -3.61 -4.81
N PRO A 100 1.05 -3.48 -5.76
CA PRO A 100 1.14 -2.43 -6.78
C PRO A 100 1.05 -1.01 -6.19
N LEU A 101 0.27 -0.83 -5.12
CA LEU A 101 0.12 0.49 -4.48
C LEU A 101 1.41 0.87 -3.75
N MET A 102 1.97 -0.08 -3.00
CA MET A 102 3.23 0.11 -2.27
C MET A 102 4.40 0.38 -3.20
N ALA A 103 4.45 -0.29 -4.36
CA ALA A 103 5.48 -0.05 -5.38
C ALA A 103 5.51 1.41 -5.87
N MET A 104 4.36 2.09 -5.92
CA MET A 104 4.31 3.48 -6.35
C MET A 104 4.66 4.47 -5.22
N ALA A 105 4.60 4.04 -3.96
CA ALA A 105 4.56 4.93 -2.79
C ALA A 105 5.84 4.89 -1.94
N ALA A 106 6.96 4.44 -2.50
CA ALA A 106 8.25 4.38 -1.81
C ALA A 106 9.42 4.89 -2.65
N ASP A 107 10.49 5.32 -1.97
CA ASP A 107 11.72 5.79 -2.62
C ASP A 107 12.63 4.64 -3.09
N LEU A 108 12.56 3.47 -2.42
CA LEU A 108 13.22 2.24 -2.83
C LEU A 108 12.23 1.06 -2.81
N VAL A 109 12.11 0.34 -3.92
CA VAL A 109 11.22 -0.80 -4.08
C VAL A 109 12.01 -2.07 -4.33
N ILE A 110 11.85 -3.04 -3.42
CA ILE A 110 12.45 -4.36 -3.51
C ILE A 110 11.33 -5.37 -3.74
N ALA A 111 11.34 -6.00 -4.91
CA ALA A 111 10.35 -6.99 -5.30
C ALA A 111 10.92 -8.41 -5.21
N GLU A 112 10.38 -9.21 -4.30
CA GLU A 112 10.63 -10.64 -4.21
C GLU A 112 9.73 -11.41 -5.19
N VAL A 113 10.32 -12.24 -6.05
CA VAL A 113 9.58 -12.98 -7.09
C VAL A 113 9.95 -14.46 -7.13
N GLY A 114 8.98 -15.32 -7.49
CA GLY A 114 9.22 -16.75 -7.64
C GLY A 114 10.05 -17.10 -8.88
N GLU A 115 9.90 -16.33 -9.95
CA GLU A 115 10.60 -16.55 -11.23
C GLU A 115 10.93 -15.21 -11.89
N ILE A 116 12.10 -15.16 -12.54
CA ILE A 116 12.49 -14.06 -13.44
C ILE A 116 12.58 -14.61 -14.86
N VAL A 117 11.84 -14.01 -15.79
CA VAL A 117 11.77 -14.42 -17.20
C VAL A 117 12.42 -13.38 -18.13
N PRO A 118 12.73 -13.71 -19.39
CA PRO A 118 13.23 -12.72 -20.35
C PRO A 118 12.26 -11.56 -20.57
N ALA A 119 12.79 -10.37 -20.83
CA ALA A 119 11.99 -9.20 -21.23
C ALA A 119 11.15 -9.50 -22.49
N GLY A 120 9.91 -9.03 -22.52
CA GLY A 120 8.96 -9.30 -23.61
C GLY A 120 8.23 -10.64 -23.51
N THR A 121 8.46 -11.43 -22.45
CA THR A 121 7.70 -12.66 -22.19
C THR A 121 6.24 -12.39 -21.81
N PHE A 122 5.97 -11.28 -21.12
CA PHE A 122 4.62 -10.91 -20.72
C PHE A 122 3.91 -10.14 -21.82
N ASP A 123 2.62 -10.42 -21.98
CA ASP A 123 1.70 -9.51 -22.67
C ASP A 123 1.73 -8.15 -21.93
N PRO A 124 2.04 -7.02 -22.61
CA PRO A 124 2.05 -5.71 -22.01
C PRO A 124 0.75 -5.37 -21.26
N GLU A 125 -0.41 -5.83 -21.73
CA GLU A 125 -1.72 -5.59 -21.09
C GLU A 125 -1.92 -6.40 -19.81
N CYS A 126 -1.09 -7.42 -19.59
CA CYS A 126 -1.12 -8.25 -18.37
C CYS A 126 -0.16 -7.75 -17.28
N ILE A 127 0.69 -6.76 -17.57
CA ILE A 127 1.64 -6.19 -16.60
C ILE A 127 0.86 -5.38 -15.55
N ALA A 128 0.95 -5.80 -14.29
CA ALA A 128 0.20 -5.19 -13.20
C ALA A 128 0.97 -4.09 -12.47
N THR A 129 2.29 -4.21 -12.42
CA THR A 129 3.21 -3.15 -11.95
C THR A 129 4.30 -2.99 -13.00
N PRO A 130 4.32 -1.86 -13.73
CA PRO A 130 5.39 -1.56 -14.67
C PRO A 130 6.74 -1.46 -13.96
N HIS A 131 7.80 -1.86 -14.65
CA HIS A 131 9.17 -1.88 -14.12
C HIS A 131 9.68 -0.54 -13.61
N ILE A 132 9.10 0.58 -14.05
CA ILE A 132 9.47 1.93 -13.57
C ILE A 132 9.31 2.11 -12.06
N PHE A 133 8.49 1.28 -11.42
CA PHE A 133 8.26 1.29 -9.97
C PHE A 133 9.10 0.26 -9.21
N VAL A 134 10.09 -0.37 -9.84
CA VAL A 134 10.87 -1.46 -9.24
C VAL A 134 12.36 -1.18 -9.37
N ASP A 135 13.05 -1.07 -8.24
CA ASP A 135 14.49 -0.81 -8.21
C ASP A 135 15.31 -2.10 -8.12
N VAL A 136 14.83 -3.07 -7.33
CA VAL A 136 15.56 -4.31 -7.03
C VAL A 136 14.65 -5.52 -7.19
N LEU A 137 15.11 -6.50 -7.98
CA LEU A 137 14.50 -7.83 -8.05
C LEU A 137 15.28 -8.81 -7.18
N VAL A 138 14.57 -9.55 -6.34
CA VAL A 138 15.11 -10.68 -5.56
C VAL A 138 14.35 -11.93 -5.95
N ARG A 139 15.07 -12.98 -6.36
CA ARG A 139 14.45 -14.28 -6.62
C ARG A 139 14.30 -15.05 -5.32
N ARG A 140 13.10 -15.57 -5.04
CA ARG A 140 12.84 -16.49 -3.93
C ARG A 140 13.66 -17.77 -4.11
N GLY A 141 14.38 -18.16 -3.05
CA GLY A 141 15.17 -19.40 -3.00
C GLY A 141 14.33 -20.66 -3.03
#